data_AF-A0A6N3FN54-F1
#
_entry.id   AF-A0A6N3FN54-F1
#
_cell.length_a   1.000
_cell.length_b   1.000
_cell.length_c   1.000
_cell.angle_alpha   90.00
_cell.angle_beta   90.00
_cell.angle_gamma   90.00
#
_symmetry.space_group_name_H-M   'P 1'
#
loop_
_entity.id
_entity.type
_entity.pdbx_description
1 polymer ?
#
loop_
_entity_poly.entity_id
_entity_poly.type
_entity_poly.pdbx_seq_one_letter_code
_entity_poly.pdbx_strand_id
1 'polypeptide(L)'
;MVLFPNADVTIYHLDKKTQTYSRINLKNVNWSGKRTATVSDKGVNVAYTVIISAEIGDYKVHTGDKVIRDNITLDITKLSDLSAYEVVTVIGTQESDIFHSLSIECK
;
A
#
# COMPACT_ATOMS: atom_id res chain seq x y z
N MET A 1 4.73 -7.45 -15.02
CA MET A 1 3.84 -6.55 -14.28
C MET A 1 2.52 -7.28 -14.12
N VAL A 2 1.98 -7.37 -12.91
CA VAL A 2 0.69 -8.01 -12.65
C VAL A 2 -0.26 -6.92 -12.17
N LEU A 3 -1.42 -6.80 -12.81
CA LEU A 3 -2.44 -5.82 -12.47
C LEU A 3 -3.67 -6.53 -11.90
N PHE A 4 -4.13 -6.06 -10.75
CA PHE A 4 -5.40 -6.44 -10.16
C PHE A 4 -6.29 -5.18 -10.18
N PRO A 5 -7.15 -5.02 -11.21
CA PRO A 5 -8.08 -3.90 -11.27
C PRO A 5 -9.23 -4.12 -10.27
N ASN A 6 -9.88 -3.01 -9.88
CA ASN A 6 -11.05 -3.01 -9.00
C ASN A 6 -10.83 -3.76 -7.69
N ALA A 7 -9.60 -3.74 -7.16
CA ALA A 7 -9.26 -4.38 -5.91
C ALA A 7 -9.75 -3.53 -4.73
N ASP A 8 -10.05 -4.19 -3.62
CA ASP A 8 -10.20 -3.52 -2.34
C ASP A 8 -8.86 -3.56 -1.60
N VAL A 9 -8.55 -2.49 -0.85
CA VAL A 9 -7.36 -2.40 -0.02
C VAL A 9 -7.69 -1.88 1.36
N THR A 10 -7.00 -2.42 2.35
CA THR A 10 -7.03 -1.97 3.73
C THR A 10 -5.68 -1.38 4.09
N ILE A 11 -5.70 -0.14 4.58
CA ILE A 11 -4.51 0.60 5.00
C ILE A 11 -4.61 0.81 6.52
N TYR A 12 -3.57 0.38 7.24
CA TYR A 12 -3.42 0.65 8.67
C TYR A 12 -2.35 1.70 8.91
N HIS A 13 -2.73 2.73 9.67
CA HIS A 13 -1.84 3.79 10.12
C HIS A 13 -1.58 3.65 11.62
N LEU A 14 -0.31 3.70 12.04
CA LEU A 14 0.05 3.73 13.46
C LEU A 14 0.25 5.19 13.91
N ASP A 15 -0.63 5.67 14.79
CA ASP A 15 -0.36 6.90 15.52
C ASP A 15 0.70 6.62 16.59
N LYS A 16 1.91 7.12 16.35
CA LYS A 16 3.05 6.94 17.26
C LYS A 16 2.87 7.62 18.62
N LYS A 17 1.99 8.62 18.75
CA LYS A 17 1.76 9.33 20.02
C LYS A 17 0.88 8.50 20.96
N THR A 18 -0.20 7.96 20.42
CA THR A 18 -1.19 7.17 21.18
C THR A 18 -0.89 5.68 21.16
N GLN A 19 0.01 5.23 20.27
CA GLN A 19 0.32 3.81 20.02
C GLN A 19 -0.91 3.01 19.57
N THR A 20 -1.82 3.66 18.84
CA THR A 20 -3.05 3.04 18.31
C THR A 20 -3.05 2.99 16.80
N TYR A 21 -3.67 1.95 16.24
CA TYR A 21 -3.90 1.84 14.80
C TYR A 21 -5.24 2.45 14.40
N SER A 22 -5.26 3.17 13.28
CA SER A 22 -6.47 3.50 12.53
C SER A 22 -6.48 2.75 11.20
N ARG A 23 -7.68 2.59 10.63
CA ARG A 23 -7.92 1.84 9.39
C ARG A 23 -8.59 2.72 8.34
N ILE A 24 -8.16 2.57 7.10
CA ILE A 24 -8.80 3.12 5.91
C ILE A 24 -9.08 1.96 4.96
N ASN A 25 -10.31 1.84 4.48
CA ASN A 25 -10.66 0.86 3.45
C ASN A 25 -10.95 1.61 2.15
N LEU A 26 -10.15 1.36 1.13
CA LEU A 26 -10.36 1.90 -0.21
C LEU A 26 -10.89 0.79 -1.11
N LYS A 27 -11.89 1.12 -1.91
CA LYS A 27 -12.51 0.17 -2.84
C LYS A 27 -12.17 0.55 -4.27
N ASN A 28 -12.28 -0.43 -5.17
CA ASN A 28 -12.17 -0.21 -6.59
C ASN A 28 -10.82 0.44 -7.02
N VAL A 29 -9.73 0.07 -6.35
CA VAL A 29 -8.39 0.59 -6.67
C VAL A 29 -7.69 -0.28 -7.71
N ASN A 30 -6.72 0.31 -8.41
CA ASN A 30 -5.81 -0.46 -9.27
C ASN A 30 -4.57 -0.84 -8.49
N TRP A 31 -4.35 -2.14 -8.25
CA TRP A 31 -3.13 -2.66 -7.62
C TRP A 31 -2.19 -3.24 -8.68
N SER A 32 -1.04 -2.60 -8.89
CA SER A 32 -0.04 -3.02 -9.87
C SER A 32 1.26 -3.46 -9.20
N GLY A 33 1.60 -4.74 -9.33
CA GLY A 33 2.87 -5.30 -8.90
C GLY A 33 3.90 -5.25 -10.04
N LYS A 34 5.03 -4.56 -9.81
CA LYS A 34 6.17 -4.52 -10.73
C LYS A 34 7.39 -5.15 -10.08
N ARG A 35 7.92 -6.18 -10.74
CA ARG A 35 9.25 -6.73 -10.47
C ARG A 35 10.23 -6.12 -11.46
N THR A 36 11.29 -5.49 -10.94
CA THR A 36 12.39 -4.95 -11.74
C THR A 36 13.64 -5.73 -11.40
N ALA A 37 14.41 -6.14 -12.42
CA ALA A 37 15.70 -6.77 -12.24
C ALA A 37 16.76 -5.96 -12.96
N THR A 38 17.80 -5.54 -12.23
CA THR A 38 18.95 -4.81 -12.76
C THR A 38 20.17 -5.71 -12.67
N VAL A 39 20.87 -5.89 -13.78
CA VAL A 39 22.13 -6.67 -13.82
C VAL A 39 23.30 -5.71 -13.74
N SER A 40 24.24 -5.99 -12.85
CA SER A 40 25.53 -5.30 -12.76
C SER A 40 26.69 -6.30 -12.68
N ASP A 41 27.91 -5.78 -12.70
CA ASP A 41 29.14 -6.51 -12.41
C ASP A 41 29.13 -7.21 -11.03
N LYS A 42 28.28 -6.74 -10.11
CA LYS A 42 28.06 -7.32 -8.77
C LYS A 42 26.93 -8.36 -8.71
N GLY A 43 26.29 -8.68 -9.84
CA GLY A 43 25.22 -9.67 -9.94
C GLY A 43 23.85 -9.07 -10.27
N VAL A 44 22.78 -9.80 -9.93
CA VAL A 44 21.40 -9.42 -10.24
C VAL A 44 20.73 -8.82 -9.01
N ASN A 45 20.29 -7.56 -9.11
CA ASN A 45 19.44 -6.92 -8.11
C ASN A 45 17.98 -7.04 -8.53
N VAL A 46 17.13 -7.63 -7.68
CA VAL A 46 15.69 -7.74 -7.92
C VAL A 46 14.94 -6.86 -6.91
N ALA A 47 14.14 -5.94 -7.41
CA ALA A 47 13.26 -5.09 -6.62
C ALA A 47 11.80 -5.39 -6.94
N TYR A 48 10.96 -5.42 -5.91
CA TYR A 48 9.51 -5.49 -6.02
C TYR A 48 8.93 -4.17 -5.54
N THR A 49 8.06 -3.59 -6.35
CA THR A 49 7.31 -2.38 -6.03
C THR A 49 5.85 -2.64 -6.33
N VAL A 50 4.98 -2.21 -5.42
CA VAL A 50 3.54 -2.16 -5.63
C VAL A 50 3.14 -0.71 -5.82
N ILE A 51 2.35 -0.43 -6.85
CA ILE A 51 1.69 0.87 -7.05
C ILE A 51 0.20 0.65 -6.92
N ILE A 52 -0.43 1.37 -6.00
CA ILE A 52 -1.88 1.42 -5.84
C ILE A 52 -2.36 2.77 -6.33
N SER A 53 -3.27 2.78 -7.31
CA SER A 53 -3.93 4.01 -7.76
C SER A 53 -5.37 4.00 -7.27
N ALA A 54 -5.72 5.02 -6.49
CA ALA A 54 -7.04 5.23 -5.89
C ALA A 54 -7.57 6.62 -6.24
N GLU A 55 -8.87 6.84 -6.12
CA GLU A 55 -9.48 8.18 -6.21
C GLU A 55 -9.08 9.03 -4.99
N ILE A 56 -8.84 10.33 -5.19
CA ILE A 56 -8.62 11.26 -4.07
C ILE A 56 -9.89 11.32 -3.22
N GLY A 57 -9.74 11.30 -1.89
CA GLY A 57 -10.87 11.36 -0.97
C GLY A 57 -10.48 11.95 0.38
N ASP A 58 -11.42 11.92 1.32
CA ASP A 58 -11.19 12.40 2.69
C ASP A 58 -10.49 11.34 3.56
N TYR A 59 -9.26 11.02 3.18
CA TYR A 59 -8.38 10.12 3.91
C TYR A 59 -6.92 10.55 3.73
N LYS A 60 -6.04 10.08 4.61
CA LYS A 60 -4.61 10.38 4.54
C LYS A 60 -3.80 9.12 4.65
N VAL A 61 -2.90 8.94 3.68
CA VAL A 61 -1.95 7.83 3.63
C VAL A 61 -0.57 8.38 3.92
N HIS A 62 0.17 7.71 4.80
CA HIS A 62 1.48 8.14 5.26
C HIS A 62 2.54 7.09 4.96
N THR A 63 3.78 7.53 4.73
CA THR A 63 4.93 6.63 4.70
C THR A 63 5.01 5.82 5.99
N GLY A 64 5.16 4.50 5.86
CA GLY A 64 5.17 3.55 6.96
C GLY A 64 3.84 2.84 7.19
N ASP A 65 2.74 3.32 6.62
CA ASP A 65 1.44 2.65 6.69
C ASP A 65 1.52 1.24 6.09
N LYS A 66 0.70 0.33 6.63
CA LYS A 66 0.67 -1.08 6.25
C LYS A 66 -0.53 -1.32 5.36
N VAL A 67 -0.31 -1.89 4.18
CA VAL A 67 -1.35 -2.08 3.19
C VAL A 67 -1.53 -3.56 2.89
N ILE A 68 -2.80 -3.98 2.84
CA ILE A 68 -3.21 -5.33 2.47
C ILE A 68 -4.21 -5.24 1.33
N ARG A 69 -4.08 -6.16 0.38
CA ARG A 69 -5.02 -6.30 -0.73
C ARG A 69 -6.21 -7.17 -0.34
N ASP A 70 -7.09 -6.61 0.47
CA ASP A 70 -8.45 -7.08 0.71
C ASP A 70 -9.21 -6.02 1.52
N ASN A 71 -10.53 -6.14 1.63
CA ASN A 71 -11.34 -5.35 2.56
C ASN A 71 -11.45 -6.06 3.91
N ILE A 72 -10.52 -5.78 4.81
CA ILE A 72 -10.41 -6.44 6.10
C ILE A 72 -11.16 -5.64 7.15
N THR A 73 -12.05 -6.31 7.89
CA THR A 73 -12.81 -5.72 9.01
C THR A 73 -12.19 -6.00 10.38
N LEU A 74 -10.93 -6.44 10.40
CA LEU A 74 -10.14 -6.61 11.61
C LEU A 74 -9.65 -5.25 12.10
N ASP A 75 -9.87 -4.94 13.36
CA ASP A 75 -9.17 -3.85 14.04
C ASP A 75 -7.97 -4.47 14.78
N ILE A 76 -6.78 -3.90 14.57
CA ILE A 76 -5.53 -4.44 15.12
C ILE A 76 -5.02 -3.60 16.26
N THR A 77 -4.29 -4.25 17.18
CA THR A 77 -3.58 -3.57 18.28
C THR A 77 -2.06 -3.64 18.13
N LYS A 78 -1.58 -4.60 17.33
CA LYS A 78 -0.15 -4.85 17.08
C LYS A 78 0.07 -5.38 15.67
N LEU A 79 1.28 -5.19 15.13
CA LEU A 79 1.60 -5.65 13.77
C LEU A 79 1.50 -7.18 13.60
N SER A 80 1.70 -7.96 14.67
CA SER A 80 1.61 -9.42 14.59
C SER A 80 0.19 -9.93 14.32
N ASP A 81 -0.83 -9.09 14.52
CA ASP A 81 -2.22 -9.38 14.13
C ASP A 81 -2.35 -9.52 12.60
N LEU A 82 -1.39 -9.00 11.83
CA LEU A 82 -1.36 -9.07 10.36
C LEU A 82 -0.57 -10.27 9.80
N SER A 83 -0.09 -11.17 10.65
CA SER A 83 0.80 -12.28 10.25
C SER A 83 0.21 -13.26 9.22
N ALA A 84 -1.12 -13.28 9.06
CA ALA A 84 -1.81 -14.12 8.08
C ALA A 84 -1.91 -13.47 6.67
N TYR A 85 -1.51 -12.20 6.52
CA TYR A 85 -1.71 -11.44 5.29
C TYR A 85 -0.39 -11.11 4.61
N GLU A 86 -0.45 -10.93 3.29
CA GLU A 86 0.62 -10.25 2.56
C GLU A 86 0.51 -8.75 2.82
N VAL A 87 1.51 -8.20 3.51
CA VAL A 87 1.55 -6.79 3.91
C VAL A 87 2.66 -6.08 3.16
N VAL A 88 2.32 -5.00 2.47
CA VAL A 88 3.30 -4.06 1.89
C VAL A 88 3.33 -2.78 2.71
N THR A 89 4.45 -2.06 2.67
CA THR A 89 4.61 -0.80 3.40
C THR A 89 4.62 0.37 2.45
N VAL A 90 3.85 1.42 2.76
CA VAL A 90 3.88 2.67 2.00
C VAL A 90 5.25 3.31 2.12
N ILE A 91 5.86 3.64 0.99
CA ILE A 91 7.13 4.36 0.90
C ILE A 91 6.97 5.76 0.32
N GLY A 92 5.89 6.04 -0.41
CA GLY A 92 5.61 7.35 -0.96
C GLY A 92 4.18 7.48 -1.48
N THR A 93 3.75 8.72 -1.69
CA THR A 93 2.44 9.06 -2.25
C THR A 93 2.60 10.19 -3.26
N GLN A 94 1.80 10.17 -4.32
CA GLN A 94 1.76 11.21 -5.34
C GLN A 94 0.31 11.46 -5.76
N GLU A 95 -0.16 12.70 -5.62
CA GLU A 95 -1.46 13.12 -6.12
C GLU A 95 -1.36 13.57 -7.58
N SER A 96 -2.45 13.36 -8.32
CA SER A 96 -2.63 13.86 -9.67
C SER A 96 -3.99 14.52 -9.80
N ASP A 97 -3.98 15.84 -9.95
CA ASP A 97 -5.20 16.63 -10.14
C ASP A 97 -5.90 16.31 -11.47
N ILE A 98 -5.13 15.97 -12.51
CA ILE A 98 -5.64 15.68 -13.86
C ILE A 98 -6.53 14.43 -13.85
N PHE A 99 -6.11 13.40 -13.11
CA PHE A 99 -6.83 12.13 -13.02
C PHE A 99 -7.66 12.00 -11.73
N HIS A 100 -7.67 13.05 -10.90
CA HIS A 100 -8.26 13.06 -9.57
C HIS A 100 -7.89 11.81 -8.73
N SER A 101 -6.60 11.44 -8.78
CA SER A 101 -6.13 10.16 -8.26
C SER A 101 -4.94 10.32 -7.31
N LEU A 102 -4.89 9.47 -6.29
CA LEU A 102 -3.74 9.25 -5.42
C LEU A 102 -3.00 7.99 -5.86
N SER A 103 -1.71 8.12 -6.16
CA SER A 103 -0.80 7.00 -6.35
C SER A 103 -0.06 6.74 -5.04
N ILE A 104 -0.13 5.50 -4.55
CA ILE A 104 0.51 5.03 -3.32
C ILE A 104 1.58 4.02 -3.74
N GLU A 105 2.84 4.34 -3.45
CA GLU A 105 3.97 3.44 -3.71
C GLU A 105 4.27 2.62 -2.47
N CYS A 106 4.41 1.30 -2.64
CA CYS A 106 4.69 0.37 -1.56
C CYS A 106 5.83 -0.61 -1.90
N LYS A 107 6.48 -1.12 -0.85
CA LYS A 107 7.53 -2.15 -0.91
C LYS A 107 7.39 -3.16 0.22
#